data_AF-A0A960SJ88-F1
#
_entry.id   AF-A0A960SJ88-F1
#
_cell.length_a   1.000
_cell.length_b   1.000
_cell.length_c   1.000
_cell.angle_alpha   90.00
_cell.angle_beta   90.00
_cell.angle_gamma   90.00
#
_symmetry.space_group_name_H-M   'P 1'
#
loop_
_entity.id
_entity.type
_entity.pdbx_description
1 polymer ?
#
loop_
_entity_poly.entity_id
_entity_poly.type
_entity_poly.pdbx_seq_one_letter_code
_entity_poly.pdbx_strand_id
1 'polypeptide(L)'
;FLQSSVEVGFLPDMLVFTPDGSKLLVANEGEPRNNYSLDPEGSVSIINMEAGAGNMLDSDVTTVGFSAFNADSASLVAQGVRIFGPGATVAQDLEPEYIAVSDDGATAYVVCQENNALAVVDIETATATAILPLGYKDWSSEGLFFDASDLSPDAFFANWPVKGMYQPDGIDFFTMGGQHYLITANEGSARN
;
A
#
# COMPACT_ATOMS: atom_id res chain seq x y z
N PHE A 1 -21.08 -17.46 -15.40
CA PHE A 1 -21.81 -16.23 -15.76
C PHE A 1 -21.49 -15.18 -14.72
N LEU A 2 -21.37 -13.91 -15.14
CA LEU A 2 -21.26 -12.77 -14.22
C LEU A 2 -22.53 -12.69 -13.35
N GLN A 3 -22.38 -12.53 -12.03
CA GLN A 3 -23.51 -12.47 -11.09
C GLN A 3 -23.97 -11.03 -10.80
N SER A 4 -23.03 -10.17 -10.42
CA SER A 4 -23.22 -8.72 -10.27
C SER A 4 -21.90 -7.98 -10.51
N SER A 5 -21.95 -6.65 -10.52
CA SER A 5 -20.79 -5.77 -10.60
C SER A 5 -21.08 -4.50 -9.82
N VAL A 6 -20.04 -3.93 -9.20
CA VAL A 6 -20.10 -2.65 -8.49
C VAL A 6 -18.90 -1.80 -8.91
N GLU A 7 -19.02 -0.48 -8.80
CA GLU A 7 -17.93 0.46 -9.06
C GLU A 7 -17.01 0.61 -7.83
N VAL A 8 -15.70 0.55 -8.05
CA VAL A 8 -14.65 0.78 -7.03
C VAL A 8 -13.77 1.97 -7.45
N GLY A 9 -12.64 2.19 -6.77
CA GLY A 9 -11.72 3.27 -7.11
C GLY A 9 -10.96 3.08 -8.44
N PHE A 10 -10.01 3.97 -8.68
CA PHE A 10 -9.21 3.98 -9.91
C PHE A 10 -8.11 2.93 -9.88
N LEU A 11 -7.96 2.17 -10.97
CA LEU A 11 -6.93 1.14 -11.13
C LEU A 11 -6.92 0.12 -9.97
N PRO A 12 -7.97 -0.73 -9.86
CA PRO A 12 -7.99 -1.78 -8.87
C PRO A 12 -6.93 -2.83 -9.20
N ASP A 13 -6.08 -3.13 -8.22
CA ASP A 13 -4.96 -4.06 -8.39
C ASP A 13 -5.19 -5.37 -7.63
N MET A 14 -5.48 -5.25 -6.34
CA MET A 14 -5.59 -6.37 -5.42
C MET A 14 -6.92 -6.40 -4.67
N LEU A 15 -7.39 -7.61 -4.31
CA LEU A 15 -8.54 -7.80 -3.45
C LEU A 15 -8.30 -8.83 -2.35
N VAL A 16 -8.99 -8.67 -1.21
CA VAL A 16 -8.93 -9.60 -0.08
C VAL A 16 -10.24 -9.61 0.71
N PHE A 17 -10.67 -10.79 1.18
CA PHE A 17 -11.83 -10.90 2.07
C PHE A 17 -11.42 -10.66 3.53
N THR A 18 -12.32 -10.11 4.33
CA THR A 18 -12.21 -10.25 5.79
C THR A 18 -12.26 -11.74 6.18
N PRO A 19 -11.66 -12.15 7.32
CA PRO A 19 -11.63 -13.56 7.73
C PRO A 19 -13.00 -14.23 7.83
N ASP A 20 -14.03 -13.47 8.17
CA ASP A 20 -15.42 -13.92 8.25
C ASP A 20 -16.17 -13.91 6.90
N GLY A 21 -15.54 -13.37 5.84
CA GLY A 21 -16.11 -13.22 4.51
C GLY A 21 -17.22 -12.16 4.40
N SER A 22 -17.47 -11.37 5.45
CA SER A 22 -18.55 -10.37 5.46
C SER A 22 -18.21 -9.12 4.64
N LYS A 23 -16.92 -8.87 4.36
CA LYS A 23 -16.47 -7.76 3.51
C LYS A 23 -15.39 -8.22 2.52
N LEU A 24 -15.36 -7.54 1.39
CA LEU A 24 -14.31 -7.63 0.38
C LEU A 24 -13.63 -6.26 0.28
N LEU A 25 -12.32 -6.22 0.45
CA LEU A 25 -11.51 -5.02 0.29
C LEU A 25 -10.84 -5.05 -1.09
N VAL A 26 -10.75 -3.90 -1.73
CA VAL A 26 -10.07 -3.70 -3.01
C VAL A 26 -9.11 -2.52 -2.86
N ALA A 27 -7.83 -2.72 -3.15
CA ALA A 27 -6.88 -1.64 -3.27
C ALA A 27 -7.00 -1.02 -4.65
N ASN A 28 -7.06 0.31 -4.69
CA ASN A 28 -7.16 1.07 -5.92
C ASN A 28 -5.95 2.00 -5.97
N GLU A 29 -5.00 1.69 -6.86
CA GLU A 29 -3.71 2.38 -6.95
C GLU A 29 -3.92 3.88 -7.19
N GLY A 30 -4.77 4.23 -8.16
CA GLY A 30 -4.96 5.62 -8.53
C GLY A 30 -3.75 6.22 -9.26
N GLU A 31 -2.96 5.41 -9.98
CA GLU A 31 -1.83 5.94 -10.76
C GLU A 31 -2.23 7.05 -11.75
N PRO A 32 -1.35 8.04 -11.97
CA PRO A 32 -1.55 9.07 -12.96
C PRO A 32 -1.46 8.48 -14.37
N ARG A 33 -2.12 9.14 -15.32
CA ARG A 33 -1.78 8.93 -16.74
C ARG A 33 -0.33 9.38 -16.98
N ASN A 34 0.36 8.78 -17.94
CA ASN A 34 1.77 9.11 -18.27
C ASN A 34 2.01 10.61 -18.57
N ASN A 35 0.99 11.34 -19.02
CA ASN A 35 1.07 12.78 -19.30
C ASN A 35 0.52 13.66 -18.16
N TYR A 36 0.21 13.07 -17.00
CA TYR A 36 -0.40 13.70 -15.82
C TYR A 36 -1.68 14.49 -16.12
N SER A 37 -2.40 14.14 -17.20
CA SER A 37 -3.68 14.79 -17.53
C SER A 37 -4.81 14.39 -16.57
N LEU A 38 -4.64 13.30 -15.85
CA LEU A 38 -5.47 12.83 -14.75
C LEU A 38 -4.54 12.11 -13.78
N ASP A 39 -4.61 12.50 -12.51
CA ASP A 39 -3.87 11.96 -11.38
C ASP A 39 -4.88 11.82 -10.23
N PRO A 40 -5.65 10.70 -10.21
CA PRO A 40 -6.70 10.49 -9.22
C PRO A 40 -6.11 10.22 -7.84
N GLU A 41 -6.94 10.24 -6.81
CA GLU A 41 -6.51 9.81 -5.47
C GLU A 41 -6.51 8.28 -5.38
N GLY A 42 -5.45 7.71 -4.83
CA GLY A 42 -5.42 6.32 -4.41
C GLY A 42 -6.40 6.07 -3.26
N SER A 43 -6.92 4.85 -3.15
CA SER A 43 -7.96 4.54 -2.18
C SER A 43 -8.12 3.05 -1.90
N VAL A 44 -8.93 2.72 -0.89
CA VAL A 44 -9.36 1.35 -0.60
C VAL A 44 -10.88 1.29 -0.63
N SER A 45 -11.45 0.42 -1.46
CA SER A 45 -12.89 0.17 -1.47
C SER A 45 -13.22 -1.00 -0.54
N ILE A 46 -14.16 -0.80 0.37
CA ILE A 46 -14.71 -1.82 1.26
C ILE A 46 -16.13 -2.14 0.79
N ILE A 47 -16.35 -3.39 0.37
CA ILE A 47 -17.61 -3.87 -0.18
C ILE A 47 -18.29 -4.74 0.88
N ASN A 48 -19.51 -4.40 1.26
CA ASN A 48 -20.34 -5.23 2.16
C ASN A 48 -20.89 -6.44 1.39
N MET A 49 -20.55 -7.65 1.84
CA MET A 49 -20.93 -8.90 1.17
C MET A 49 -22.19 -9.57 1.75
N GLU A 50 -22.87 -8.95 2.72
CA GLU A 50 -24.03 -9.54 3.42
C GLU A 50 -25.19 -9.96 2.50
N ALA A 51 -25.44 -9.20 1.42
CA ALA A 51 -26.49 -9.53 0.44
C ALA A 51 -26.08 -10.68 -0.50
N GLY A 52 -24.82 -11.14 -0.41
CA GLY A 52 -24.21 -12.15 -1.27
C GLY A 52 -23.80 -11.60 -2.64
N ALA A 53 -22.78 -12.24 -3.25
CA ALA A 53 -22.17 -11.82 -4.51
C ALA A 53 -23.10 -11.76 -5.73
N GLY A 54 -24.36 -12.20 -5.63
CA GLY A 54 -25.36 -12.09 -6.69
C GLY A 54 -26.27 -10.88 -6.59
N ASN A 55 -26.21 -10.12 -5.49
CA ASN A 55 -27.11 -9.01 -5.21
C ASN A 55 -26.37 -7.72 -4.84
N MET A 56 -25.08 -7.61 -5.19
CA MET A 56 -24.27 -6.44 -4.85
C MET A 56 -24.72 -5.21 -5.64
N LEU A 57 -24.74 -4.07 -4.96
CA LEU A 57 -25.08 -2.75 -5.47
C LEU A 57 -23.94 -1.77 -5.19
N ASP A 58 -23.85 -0.68 -5.96
CA ASP A 58 -22.85 0.36 -5.70
C ASP A 58 -22.98 0.97 -4.29
N SER A 59 -24.19 0.92 -3.69
CA SER A 59 -24.42 1.35 -2.31
C SER A 59 -23.77 0.45 -1.25
N ASP A 60 -23.32 -0.75 -1.63
CA ASP A 60 -22.60 -1.66 -0.75
C ASP A 60 -21.10 -1.33 -0.69
N VAL A 61 -20.63 -0.40 -1.54
CA VAL A 61 -19.23 0.03 -1.61
C VAL A 61 -19.03 1.30 -0.80
N THR A 62 -18.06 1.27 0.11
CA THR A 62 -17.53 2.46 0.80
C THR A 62 -16.07 2.64 0.41
N THR A 63 -15.71 3.79 -0.15
CA THR A 63 -14.33 4.09 -0.55
C THR A 63 -13.63 4.96 0.49
N VAL A 64 -12.49 4.46 0.98
CA VAL A 64 -11.61 5.12 1.94
C VAL A 64 -10.47 5.79 1.19
N GLY A 65 -10.40 7.12 1.24
CA GLY A 65 -9.30 7.91 0.69
C GLY A 65 -8.32 8.39 1.75
N PHE A 66 -7.26 9.07 1.33
CA PHE A 66 -6.17 9.51 2.20
C PHE A 66 -6.06 11.04 2.36
N SER A 67 -7.07 11.80 1.92
CA SER A 67 -7.04 13.27 1.92
C SER A 67 -6.85 13.90 3.30
N ALA A 68 -7.22 13.19 4.37
CA ALA A 68 -6.97 13.59 5.75
C ALA A 68 -5.47 13.80 6.06
N PHE A 69 -4.57 13.12 5.35
CA PHE A 69 -3.12 13.20 5.53
C PHE A 69 -2.45 14.27 4.66
N ASN A 70 -3.19 14.97 3.79
CA ASN A 70 -2.61 15.96 2.88
C ASN A 70 -1.86 17.08 3.61
N ALA A 71 -2.32 17.48 4.80
CA ALA A 71 -1.66 18.49 5.63
C ALA A 71 -0.33 17.99 6.27
N ASP A 72 -0.13 16.67 6.36
CA ASP A 72 1.02 16.05 7.02
C ASP A 72 2.17 15.72 6.06
N SER A 73 2.04 16.06 4.78
CA SER A 73 3.02 15.75 3.72
C SER A 73 4.47 16.00 4.13
N ALA A 74 4.78 17.20 4.64
CA ALA A 74 6.14 17.54 5.05
C ALA A 74 6.67 16.65 6.19
N SER A 75 5.81 16.26 7.13
CA SER A 75 6.16 15.37 8.24
C SER A 75 6.37 13.94 7.76
N LEU A 76 5.50 13.44 6.88
CA LEU A 76 5.61 12.10 6.30
C LEU A 76 6.89 11.96 5.46
N VAL A 77 7.20 12.97 4.63
CA VAL A 77 8.44 13.02 3.85
C VAL A 77 9.67 13.03 4.75
N ALA A 78 9.64 13.80 5.85
CA ALA A 78 10.75 13.82 6.81
C ALA A 78 10.97 12.46 7.50
N GLN A 79 9.92 11.64 7.62
CA GLN A 79 9.99 10.29 8.18
C GLN A 79 10.33 9.22 7.12
N GLY A 80 10.40 9.60 5.84
CA GLY A 80 10.86 8.75 4.76
C GLY A 80 9.78 8.17 3.85
N VAL A 81 8.53 8.60 4.00
CA VAL A 81 7.49 8.37 2.99
C VAL A 81 7.88 9.14 1.72
N ARG A 82 7.76 8.51 0.56
CA ARG A 82 7.98 9.20 -0.71
C ARG A 82 6.70 9.84 -1.17
N ILE A 83 6.74 11.16 -1.33
CA ILE A 83 5.74 11.95 -2.02
C ILE A 83 6.47 12.70 -3.14
N PHE A 84 6.24 12.32 -4.40
CA PHE A 84 7.13 12.69 -5.50
C PHE A 84 6.45 12.96 -6.84
N GLY A 85 5.14 12.73 -6.95
CA GLY A 85 4.34 13.17 -8.09
C GLY A 85 4.39 14.70 -8.26
N PRO A 86 4.36 15.23 -9.50
CA PRO A 86 4.45 16.66 -9.77
C PRO A 86 3.29 17.45 -9.15
N GLY A 87 3.54 18.09 -8.00
CA GLY A 87 2.53 18.88 -7.30
C GLY A 87 1.43 18.03 -6.64
N ALA A 88 1.66 16.73 -6.49
CA ALA A 88 0.70 15.80 -5.90
C ALA A 88 0.47 16.07 -4.41
N THR A 89 -0.77 15.85 -3.97
CA THR A 89 -1.09 15.72 -2.53
C THR A 89 -0.72 14.32 -2.03
N VAL A 90 -0.74 14.09 -0.71
CA VAL A 90 -0.51 12.74 -0.17
C VAL A 90 -1.52 11.75 -0.74
N ALA A 91 -2.78 12.13 -0.86
CA ALA A 91 -3.83 11.27 -1.38
C ALA A 91 -3.68 10.91 -2.86
N GLN A 92 -3.10 11.80 -3.67
CA GLN A 92 -2.80 11.52 -5.08
C GLN A 92 -1.50 10.72 -5.26
N ASP A 93 -0.57 10.85 -4.32
CA ASP A 93 0.71 10.15 -4.44
C ASP A 93 0.68 8.73 -3.88
N LEU A 94 -0.14 8.48 -2.86
CA LEU A 94 -0.28 7.15 -2.27
C LEU A 94 -0.97 6.23 -3.26
N GLU A 95 -0.29 5.14 -3.61
CA GLU A 95 -0.77 4.12 -4.55
C GLU A 95 -0.94 2.78 -3.83
N PRO A 96 -2.16 2.44 -3.35
CA PRO A 96 -2.47 1.14 -2.74
C PRO A 96 -2.28 -0.06 -3.67
N GLU A 97 -1.51 -1.05 -3.24
CA GLU A 97 -1.31 -2.34 -3.92
C GLU A 97 -1.86 -3.50 -3.06
N TYR A 98 -1.03 -4.31 -2.38
CA TYR A 98 -1.57 -5.41 -1.57
C TYR A 98 -2.14 -4.98 -0.21
N ILE A 99 -3.13 -5.75 0.25
CA ILE A 99 -3.79 -5.60 1.54
C ILE A 99 -3.62 -6.87 2.39
N ALA A 100 -3.19 -6.72 3.64
CA ALA A 100 -3.32 -7.76 4.65
C ALA A 100 -4.38 -7.35 5.68
N VAL A 101 -5.23 -8.29 6.10
CA VAL A 101 -6.30 -8.05 7.09
C VAL A 101 -5.95 -8.75 8.39
N SER A 102 -6.17 -8.08 9.53
CA SER A 102 -5.95 -8.66 10.86
C SER A 102 -6.86 -9.87 11.11
N ASP A 103 -6.43 -10.79 11.98
CA ASP A 103 -7.18 -12.03 12.29
C ASP A 103 -8.62 -11.77 12.79
N ASP A 104 -8.87 -10.63 13.43
CA ASP A 104 -10.18 -10.21 13.91
C ASP A 104 -11.04 -9.49 12.85
N GLY A 105 -10.48 -9.24 11.66
CA GLY A 105 -11.17 -8.55 10.56
C GLY A 105 -11.37 -7.06 10.78
N ALA A 106 -10.74 -6.45 11.78
CA ALA A 106 -10.97 -5.04 12.14
C ALA A 106 -10.04 -4.06 11.42
N THR A 107 -8.80 -4.47 11.13
CA THR A 107 -7.76 -3.59 10.57
C THR A 107 -7.25 -4.14 9.24
N ALA A 108 -7.14 -3.28 8.23
CA ALA A 108 -6.42 -3.56 7.01
C ALA A 108 -5.08 -2.79 6.99
N TYR A 109 -4.02 -3.49 6.59
CA TYR A 109 -2.70 -2.93 6.33
C TYR A 109 -2.46 -2.98 4.83
N VAL A 110 -2.28 -1.80 4.25
CA VAL A 110 -2.28 -1.60 2.81
C VAL A 110 -0.91 -1.11 2.41
N VAL A 111 -0.28 -1.81 1.49
CA VAL A 111 1.02 -1.43 0.95
C VAL A 111 0.85 -0.26 -0.01
N CYS A 112 1.73 0.73 0.11
CA CYS A 112 1.95 1.78 -0.88
C CYS A 112 3.41 1.75 -1.29
N GLN A 113 3.74 0.86 -2.25
CA GLN A 113 5.09 0.44 -2.58
C GLN A 113 5.98 1.63 -2.96
N GLU A 114 5.51 2.44 -3.90
CA GLU A 114 6.17 3.59 -4.49
C GLU A 114 6.47 4.63 -3.42
N ASN A 115 5.59 4.71 -2.43
CA ASN A 115 5.65 5.62 -1.30
C ASN A 115 6.52 5.11 -0.15
N ASN A 116 6.98 3.85 -0.21
CA ASN A 116 7.76 3.20 0.85
C ASN A 116 7.05 3.30 2.22
N ALA A 117 5.74 3.02 2.21
CA ALA A 117 4.87 3.18 3.36
C ALA A 117 3.78 2.10 3.41
N LEU A 118 3.13 1.98 4.57
CA LEU A 118 1.86 1.26 4.71
C LEU A 118 0.76 2.25 5.11
N ALA A 119 -0.42 2.15 4.52
CA ALA A 119 -1.62 2.77 5.07
C ALA A 119 -2.36 1.78 6.00
N VAL A 120 -2.90 2.29 7.10
CA VAL A 120 -3.71 1.52 8.05
C VAL A 120 -5.15 1.97 7.93
N VAL A 121 -6.06 1.03 7.68
CA VAL A 121 -7.50 1.30 7.54
C VAL A 121 -8.26 0.55 8.62
N ASP A 122 -9.10 1.27 9.36
CA ASP A 122 -10.12 0.69 10.21
C ASP A 122 -11.31 0.29 9.33
N ILE A 123 -11.62 -1.00 9.32
CA ILE A 123 -12.57 -1.61 8.39
C ILE A 123 -14.02 -1.31 8.80
N GLU A 124 -14.30 -1.24 10.11
CA GLU A 124 -15.65 -1.01 10.63
C GLU A 124 -16.10 0.44 10.38
N THR A 125 -15.22 1.39 10.67
CA THR A 125 -15.49 2.83 10.49
C THR A 125 -15.24 3.30 9.05
N ALA A 126 -14.60 2.47 8.23
CA ALA A 126 -14.16 2.81 6.87
C ALA A 126 -13.29 4.08 6.87
N THR A 127 -12.26 4.11 7.71
CA THR A 127 -11.36 5.26 7.83
C THR A 127 -9.89 4.87 7.75
N ALA A 128 -9.10 5.64 7.01
CA ALA A 128 -7.65 5.54 7.07
C ALA A 128 -7.17 6.22 8.36
N THR A 129 -6.48 5.47 9.21
CA THR A 129 -6.11 5.90 10.57
C THR A 129 -4.64 6.29 10.69
N ALA A 130 -3.77 5.75 9.83
CA ALA A 130 -2.35 6.10 9.84
C ALA A 130 -1.69 5.84 8.48
N ILE A 131 -0.59 6.57 8.22
CA ILE A 131 0.43 6.23 7.23
C ILE A 131 1.72 5.90 8.00
N LEU A 132 2.20 4.67 7.85
CA LEU A 132 3.38 4.15 8.53
C LEU A 132 4.58 4.19 7.58
N PRO A 133 5.60 5.02 7.85
CA PRO A 133 6.83 5.04 7.06
C PRO A 133 7.63 3.75 7.32
N LEU A 134 8.15 3.13 6.25
CA LEU A 134 9.04 1.97 6.38
C LEU A 134 10.50 2.39 6.65
N GLY A 135 10.81 3.67 6.43
CA GLY A 135 12.15 4.21 6.56
C GLY A 135 13.12 3.65 5.52
N TYR A 136 14.40 3.68 5.82
CA TYR A 136 15.46 3.24 4.90
C TYR A 136 16.44 2.35 5.62
N LYS A 137 16.94 1.34 4.90
CA LYS A 137 18.07 0.54 5.34
C LYS A 137 19.37 1.25 4.99
N ASP A 138 20.20 1.52 6.00
CA ASP A 138 21.53 2.10 5.82
C ASP A 138 22.55 1.00 5.49
N TRP A 139 23.09 1.01 4.28
CA TRP A 139 24.06 0.02 3.81
C TRP A 139 25.52 0.41 4.07
N SER A 140 25.76 1.52 4.79
CA SER A 140 27.11 1.94 5.16
C SER A 140 27.65 1.24 6.41
N SER A 141 26.77 0.58 7.17
CA SER A 141 27.11 -0.08 8.44
C SER A 141 28.03 -1.28 8.24
N GLU A 142 28.94 -1.49 9.20
CA GLU A 142 29.80 -2.68 9.22
C GLU A 142 28.96 -3.97 9.21
N GLY A 143 29.35 -4.95 8.40
CA GLY A 143 28.67 -6.24 8.29
C GLY A 143 27.56 -6.31 7.23
N LEU A 144 27.18 -5.18 6.61
CA LEU A 144 26.23 -5.15 5.50
C LEU A 144 26.99 -5.00 4.18
N PHE A 145 27.25 -6.13 3.51
CA PHE A 145 27.97 -6.15 2.24
C PHE A 145 27.06 -6.54 1.08
N PHE A 146 27.13 -5.79 -0.01
CA PHE A 146 26.51 -6.16 -1.28
C PHE A 146 27.36 -5.65 -2.45
N ASP A 147 27.15 -6.24 -3.62
CA ASP A 147 27.68 -5.68 -4.86
C ASP A 147 26.69 -4.66 -5.41
N ALA A 148 27.14 -3.42 -5.53
CA ALA A 148 26.31 -2.31 -5.98
C ALA A 148 26.41 -2.04 -7.49
N SER A 149 27.24 -2.78 -8.23
CA SER A 149 27.48 -2.52 -9.66
C SER A 149 26.97 -3.64 -10.56
N ASP A 150 26.26 -3.26 -11.61
CA ASP A 150 25.89 -4.12 -12.74
C ASP A 150 26.85 -3.97 -13.94
N LEU A 151 27.93 -3.18 -13.79
CA LEU A 151 28.85 -2.81 -14.88
C LEU A 151 30.16 -3.63 -14.89
N SER A 152 30.44 -4.36 -13.82
CA SER A 152 31.65 -5.18 -13.65
C SER A 152 31.33 -6.66 -13.83
N PRO A 153 32.18 -7.45 -14.52
CA PRO A 153 32.04 -8.91 -14.54
C PRO A 153 32.47 -9.55 -13.21
N ASP A 154 33.25 -8.85 -12.39
CA ASP A 154 33.73 -9.33 -11.08
C ASP A 154 32.80 -8.86 -9.96
N ALA A 155 32.50 -9.77 -9.03
CA ALA A 155 31.69 -9.46 -7.86
C ALA A 155 32.49 -8.70 -6.81
N PHE A 156 32.02 -7.52 -6.40
CA PHE A 156 32.68 -6.68 -5.39
C PHE A 156 31.76 -6.36 -4.21
N PHE A 157 31.90 -7.17 -3.15
CA PHE A 157 31.12 -7.00 -1.92
C PHE A 157 31.78 -5.98 -0.98
N ALA A 158 31.10 -4.86 -0.76
CA ALA A 158 31.49 -3.82 0.18
C ALA A 158 30.25 -3.24 0.89
N ASN A 159 30.48 -2.51 1.97
CA ASN A 159 29.49 -1.57 2.50
C ASN A 159 29.56 -0.28 1.66
N TRP A 160 28.40 0.31 1.39
CA TRP A 160 28.29 1.45 0.49
C TRP A 160 27.57 2.60 1.19
N PRO A 161 27.95 3.87 0.95
CA PRO A 161 27.30 5.03 1.58
C PRO A 161 25.96 5.34 0.91
N VAL A 162 25.07 4.35 0.85
CA VAL A 162 23.76 4.42 0.20
C VAL A 162 22.68 3.89 1.14
N LYS A 163 21.45 4.34 0.89
CA LYS A 163 20.26 3.89 1.61
C LYS A 163 19.36 3.13 0.64
N GLY A 164 18.91 1.95 1.06
CA GLY A 164 17.92 1.16 0.34
C GLY A 164 16.53 1.42 0.89
N MET A 165 15.56 1.54 0.01
CA MET A 165 14.15 1.51 0.38
C MET A 165 13.69 0.06 0.58
N TYR A 166 12.58 -0.11 1.30
CA TYR A 166 11.96 -1.43 1.40
C TYR A 166 11.08 -1.69 0.19
N GLN A 167 10.19 -0.76 -0.21
CA GLN A 167 9.29 -0.93 -1.37
C GLN A 167 8.66 -2.34 -1.43
N PRO A 168 7.91 -2.75 -0.38
CA PRO A 168 7.10 -3.95 -0.46
C PRO A 168 6.00 -3.75 -1.49
N ASP A 169 5.62 -4.81 -2.18
CA ASP A 169 4.35 -4.96 -2.91
C ASP A 169 3.51 -5.95 -2.08
N GLY A 170 3.89 -7.23 -2.08
CA GLY A 170 3.20 -8.26 -1.32
C GLY A 170 3.27 -8.08 0.22
N ILE A 171 2.15 -8.32 0.89
CA ILE A 171 2.03 -8.32 2.36
C ILE A 171 1.14 -9.45 2.86
N ASP A 172 1.44 -9.99 4.05
CA ASP A 172 0.58 -10.92 4.78
C ASP A 172 0.60 -10.60 6.29
N PHE A 173 -0.47 -10.99 6.98
CA PHE A 173 -0.65 -10.82 8.42
C PHE A 173 -0.72 -12.18 9.11
N PHE A 174 -0.01 -12.34 10.22
CA PHE A 174 -0.16 -13.53 11.04
C PHE A 174 0.11 -13.26 12.52
N THR A 175 -0.48 -14.10 13.37
CA THR A 175 -0.24 -14.07 14.81
C THR A 175 0.62 -15.25 15.24
N MET A 176 1.71 -14.99 15.96
CA MET A 176 2.55 -16.02 16.57
C MET A 176 2.83 -15.67 18.03
N GLY A 177 2.53 -16.58 18.95
CA GLY A 177 2.79 -16.37 20.38
C GLY A 177 2.01 -15.20 21.01
N GLY A 178 0.85 -14.85 20.45
CA GLY A 178 0.05 -13.70 20.88
C GLY A 178 0.54 -12.33 20.38
N GLN A 179 1.56 -12.31 19.52
CA GLN A 179 2.07 -11.12 18.86
C GLN A 179 1.62 -11.11 17.40
N HIS A 180 1.17 -9.95 16.94
CA HIS A 180 0.82 -9.70 15.54
C HIS A 180 2.07 -9.33 14.73
N TYR A 181 2.17 -9.88 13.53
CA TYR A 181 3.24 -9.65 12.59
C TYR A 181 2.68 -9.32 11.21
N LEU A 182 3.36 -8.40 10.55
CA LEU A 182 3.27 -8.21 9.10
C LEU A 182 4.54 -8.78 8.49
N ILE A 183 4.39 -9.54 7.43
CA ILE A 183 5.50 -9.96 6.57
C ILE A 183 5.27 -9.37 5.20
N THR A 184 6.32 -8.78 4.64
CA THR A 184 6.27 -8.13 3.34
C THR A 184 7.32 -8.70 2.40
N ALA A 185 7.05 -8.64 1.10
CA ALA A 185 7.98 -8.98 0.05
C ALA A 185 8.24 -7.75 -0.82
N ASN A 186 9.52 -7.38 -0.95
CA ASN A 186 9.95 -6.24 -1.74
C ASN A 186 9.95 -6.61 -3.22
N GLU A 187 9.28 -5.84 -4.07
CA GLU A 187 9.32 -6.00 -5.53
C GLU A 187 10.32 -5.02 -6.15
N GLY A 188 10.35 -3.77 -5.67
CA GLY A 188 11.31 -2.75 -6.09
C GLY A 188 10.93 -2.05 -7.40
N SER A 189 9.65 -2.06 -7.78
CA SER A 189 9.15 -1.24 -8.89
C SER A 189 9.21 0.26 -8.54
N ALA A 190 9.08 1.09 -9.57
CA ALA A 190 8.94 2.53 -9.41
C ALA A 190 7.69 2.99 -10.17
N ARG A 191 7.01 3.99 -9.61
CA ARG A 191 5.83 4.64 -10.19
C ARG A 191 6.02 4.98 -11.67
N ASN A 192 5.04 4.57 -12.48
CA ASN A 192 5.09 4.66 -13.93
C ASN A 192 4.58 5.98 -14.52
#